data_AF-A0A7C4PDP1-F1
#
_entry.id   AF-A0A7C4PDP1-F1
#
_cell.length_a   1.000
_cell.length_b   1.000
_cell.length_c   1.000
_cell.angle_alpha   90.00
_cell.angle_beta   90.00
_cell.angle_gamma   90.00
#
_symmetry.space_group_name_H-M   'P 1'
#
loop_
_entity.id
_entity.type
_entity.pdbx_description
1 polymer ?
#
loop_
_entity_poly.entity_id
_entity_poly.type
_entity_poly.pdbx_seq_one_letter_code
_entity_poly.pdbx_strand_id
1 'polypeptide(L)'
;MKLKVTFSDFLVGMPAGMLIFISTLLFTTLLGRLLSGITFAGRDWLALPVLAFNAFVVGLLARLLRPYHGLGTALAAGIVGMLIFLGLRLTAGAENHYNPVIFGLPGLVAIPIFCMLGAWWMGRQRMGKGA
;
A
#
# COMPACT_ATOMS: atom_id res chain seq x y z
N MET A 1 0.42 22.50 7.61
CA MET A 1 1.68 21.71 7.64
C MET A 1 2.39 21.87 6.29
N LYS A 2 3.59 22.45 6.24
CA LYS A 2 4.35 22.56 4.98
C LYS A 2 4.92 21.18 4.64
N LEU A 3 4.47 20.60 3.52
CA LEU A 3 4.92 19.31 3.02
C LEU A 3 6.32 19.49 2.40
N LYS A 4 7.38 19.46 3.22
CA LYS A 4 8.75 19.35 2.71
C LYS A 4 9.07 17.88 2.54
N VAL A 5 8.83 17.36 1.32
CA VAL A 5 9.31 16.02 0.95
C VAL A 5 10.82 16.11 0.86
N THR A 6 11.51 15.48 1.80
CA THR A 6 12.97 15.49 1.84
C THR A 6 13.48 14.21 1.15
N PHE A 7 14.66 14.22 0.55
CA PHE A 7 15.23 13.00 -0.07
C PHE A 7 15.30 11.81 0.91
N SER A 8 15.44 12.11 2.21
CA SER A 8 15.38 11.12 3.28
C SER A 8 14.02 10.40 3.39
N ASP A 9 12.93 11.03 2.96
CA ASP A 9 11.59 10.43 2.96
C ASP A 9 11.41 9.46 1.79
N PHE A 10 12.09 9.70 0.67
CA PHE A 10 12.12 8.79 -0.47
C PHE A 10 12.95 7.54 -0.18
N LEU A 11 14.12 7.71 0.45
CA LEU A 11 14.98 6.59 0.86
C LEU A 11 14.28 5.63 1.83
N VAL A 12 13.46 6.15 2.74
CA VAL A 12 12.65 5.33 3.66
C VAL A 12 11.36 4.83 2.99
N GLY A 13 10.82 5.57 2.02
CA GLY A 13 9.66 5.19 1.23
C GLY A 13 9.91 3.97 0.34
N MET A 14 11.13 3.75 -0.14
CA MET A 14 11.49 2.59 -0.96
C MET A 14 11.28 1.22 -0.27
N PRO A 15 11.89 0.94 0.89
CA PRO A 15 11.66 -0.32 1.60
C PRO A 15 10.20 -0.46 2.05
N ALA A 16 9.53 0.65 2.40
CA ALA A 16 8.10 0.63 2.74
C ALA A 16 7.23 0.23 1.53
N GLY A 17 7.50 0.77 0.34
CA GLY A 17 6.81 0.38 -0.90
C GLY A 17 7.05 -1.09 -1.28
N MET A 18 8.28 -1.60 -1.09
CA MET A 18 8.57 -3.03 -1.25
C MET A 18 7.84 -3.89 -0.23
N LEU A 19 7.68 -3.42 1.01
CA LEU A 19 6.96 -4.14 2.04
C LEU A 19 5.47 -4.27 1.72
N ILE A 20 4.84 -3.23 1.16
CA ILE A 20 3.46 -3.28 0.65
C ILE A 20 3.36 -4.36 -0.43
N PHE A 21 4.31 -4.38 -1.36
CA PHE A 21 4.31 -5.33 -2.46
C PHE A 21 4.45 -6.79 -1.98
N ILE A 22 5.50 -7.10 -1.22
CA ILE A 22 5.78 -8.45 -0.72
C ILE A 22 4.63 -8.95 0.17
N SER A 23 4.15 -8.11 1.08
CA SER A 23 3.07 -8.47 2.00
C SER A 23 1.79 -8.75 1.23
N THR A 24 1.50 -7.99 0.16
CA THR A 24 0.29 -8.20 -0.64
C THR A 24 0.36 -9.49 -1.43
N LEU A 25 1.51 -9.85 -2.01
CA LEU A 25 1.68 -11.14 -2.68
C LEU A 25 1.55 -12.31 -1.70
N LEU A 26 2.18 -12.22 -0.52
CA LEU A 26 2.05 -13.25 0.51
C LEU A 26 0.60 -13.40 0.99
N PHE A 27 -0.08 -12.30 1.27
CA PHE A 27 -1.45 -12.37 1.76
C PHE A 27 -2.42 -12.87 0.69
N THR A 28 -2.25 -12.46 -0.56
CA THR A 28 -3.11 -12.92 -1.67
C THR A 28 -2.87 -14.39 -2.02
N THR A 29 -1.63 -14.89 -1.89
CA THR A 29 -1.32 -16.32 -2.06
C THR A 29 -1.84 -17.17 -0.91
N LEU A 30 -1.70 -16.70 0.34
CA LEU A 30 -2.27 -17.35 1.53
C LEU A 30 -3.81 -17.38 1.47
N LEU A 31 -4.44 -16.25 1.16
CA LEU A 31 -5.88 -16.15 0.98
C LEU A 31 -6.35 -17.06 -0.16
N GLY A 32 -5.56 -17.15 -1.23
CA GLY A 32 -5.78 -18.04 -2.35
C GLY A 32 -5.72 -19.53 -1.99
N ARG A 33 -4.83 -19.92 -1.08
CA ARG A 33 -4.75 -21.29 -0.55
C ARG A 33 -5.85 -21.58 0.46
N LEU A 34 -6.24 -20.60 1.27
CA LEU A 34 -7.28 -20.76 2.30
C LEU A 34 -8.69 -20.83 1.68
N LEU A 35 -8.95 -20.05 0.62
CA LEU A 35 -10.21 -20.03 -0.11
C LEU A 35 -10.21 -20.92 -1.35
N SER A 36 -9.33 -21.94 -1.42
CA SER A 36 -9.23 -22.84 -2.58
C SER A 36 -10.52 -23.63 -2.88
N GLY A 37 -11.54 -23.57 -2.02
CA GLY A 37 -12.86 -24.16 -2.20
C GLY A 37 -13.97 -23.22 -2.68
N ILE A 38 -13.72 -21.91 -2.87
CA ILE A 38 -14.76 -20.94 -3.29
C ILE A 38 -14.41 -20.39 -4.67
N THR A 39 -15.24 -20.70 -5.67
CA THR A 39 -15.00 -20.43 -7.08
C THR A 39 -15.26 -18.96 -7.50
N PHE A 40 -14.17 -18.31 -7.94
CA PHE A 40 -13.99 -17.56 -9.20
C PHE A 40 -14.73 -16.26 -9.57
N ALA A 41 -15.33 -15.49 -8.65
CA ALA A 41 -15.66 -14.07 -8.97
C ALA A 41 -15.38 -13.07 -7.84
N GLY A 42 -15.54 -13.48 -6.58
CA GLY A 42 -15.29 -12.60 -5.42
C GLY A 42 -13.82 -12.55 -4.96
N ARG A 43 -12.98 -13.49 -5.41
CA ARG A 43 -11.58 -13.61 -4.98
C ARG A 43 -10.72 -12.43 -5.42
N ASP A 44 -10.98 -11.90 -6.62
CA ASP A 44 -10.21 -10.79 -7.16
C ASP A 44 -10.54 -9.46 -6.47
N TRP A 45 -11.81 -9.29 -6.11
CA TRP A 45 -12.31 -8.15 -5.35
C TRP A 45 -11.91 -8.21 -3.89
N LEU A 46 -11.76 -9.40 -3.29
CA LEU A 46 -11.24 -9.58 -1.93
C LEU A 46 -9.76 -9.21 -1.79
N ALA A 47 -8.99 -9.22 -2.88
CA ALA A 47 -7.61 -8.80 -2.84
C ALA A 47 -7.45 -7.27 -2.71
N LEU A 48 -8.46 -6.49 -3.13
CA LEU A 48 -8.46 -5.03 -3.02
C LEU A 48 -8.54 -4.52 -1.56
N PRO A 49 -9.45 -4.99 -0.69
CA PRO A 49 -9.44 -4.62 0.72
C PRO A 49 -8.18 -5.11 1.43
N VAL A 50 -7.59 -6.25 1.03
CA VAL A 50 -6.30 -6.72 1.55
C VAL A 50 -5.17 -5.75 1.18
N LEU A 51 -5.09 -5.32 -0.09
CA LEU A 51 -4.13 -4.31 -0.55
C LEU A 51 -4.33 -2.98 0.19
N ALA A 52 -5.58 -2.52 0.30
CA ALA A 52 -5.94 -1.30 1.00
C ALA A 52 -5.56 -1.35 2.49
N PHE A 53 -5.81 -2.48 3.15
CA PHE A 53 -5.43 -2.69 4.54
C PHE A 53 -3.90 -2.72 4.73
N ASN A 54 -3.17 -3.41 3.86
CA ASN A 54 -1.70 -3.38 3.87
C ASN A 54 -1.16 -1.97 3.68
N ALA A 55 -1.65 -1.25 2.67
CA ALA A 55 -1.25 0.13 2.42
C ALA A 55 -1.55 1.04 3.63
N PHE A 56 -2.70 0.84 4.28
CA PHE A 56 -3.07 1.56 5.49
C PHE A 56 -2.11 1.27 6.65
N VAL A 57 -1.81 -0.01 6.91
CA VAL A 57 -0.88 -0.44 7.97
C VAL A 57 0.53 0.11 7.73
N VAL A 58 1.01 0.10 6.48
CA VAL A 58 2.32 0.66 6.14
C VAL A 58 2.35 2.19 6.29
N GLY A 59 1.28 2.88 5.89
CA GLY A 59 1.16 4.33 6.13
C GLY A 59 1.15 4.68 7.62
N LEU A 60 0.52 3.83 8.43
CA LEU A 60 0.47 3.94 9.89
C LEU A 60 1.85 3.70 10.52
N LEU A 61 2.57 2.65 10.09
CA LEU A 61 3.95 2.35 10.48
C LEU A 61 4.90 3.49 10.10
N ALA A 62 4.78 4.06 8.91
CA ALA A 62 5.60 5.18 8.47
C ALA A 62 5.43 6.42 9.39
N ARG A 63 4.19 6.68 9.85
CA ARG A 63 3.89 7.75 10.82
C ARG A 63 4.39 7.43 12.23
N LEU A 64 4.36 6.17 12.65
CA LEU A 64 4.92 5.71 13.92
C LEU A 64 6.43 5.92 13.98
N LEU A 65 7.13 5.48 12.92
CA LEU A 65 8.59 5.55 12.79
C LEU A 65 9.10 6.98 12.60
N ARG A 66 8.35 7.84 11.91
CA ARG A 66 8.69 9.26 11.69
C ARG A 66 7.54 10.20 12.07
N PRO A 67 7.45 10.66 13.33
CA PRO A 67 6.39 11.54 13.79
C PRO A 67 6.30 12.86 13.03
N TYR A 68 7.46 13.46 12.70
CA TYR A 68 7.56 14.79 12.12
C TYR A 68 7.43 14.81 10.58
N HIS A 69 7.83 13.74 9.89
CA HIS A 69 7.81 13.63 8.41
C HIS A 69 6.87 12.54 7.88
N GLY A 70 6.11 11.87 8.76
CA GLY A 70 5.42 10.63 8.45
C GLY A 70 4.37 10.70 7.33
N LEU A 71 3.88 11.90 7.00
CA LEU A 71 2.93 12.10 5.90
C LEU A 71 3.65 12.11 4.54
N GLY A 72 4.84 12.72 4.48
CA GLY A 72 5.69 12.71 3.29
C GLY A 72 6.25 11.31 3.00
N THR A 73 6.67 10.58 4.03
CA THR A 73 7.14 9.19 3.88
C THR A 73 6.02 8.24 3.46
N ALA A 74 4.80 8.41 3.98
CA ALA A 74 3.66 7.57 3.59
C ALA A 74 3.24 7.82 2.14
N LEU A 75 3.27 9.08 1.69
CA LEU A 75 3.04 9.44 0.30
C LEU A 75 4.14 8.87 -0.61
N ALA A 76 5.41 8.99 -0.23
CA ALA A 76 6.53 8.40 -0.98
C ALA A 76 6.42 6.87 -1.05
N ALA A 77 6.09 6.20 0.05
CA ALA A 77 5.87 4.76 0.09
C ALA A 77 4.70 4.31 -0.81
N GLY A 78 3.60 5.07 -0.79
CA GLY A 78 2.44 4.84 -1.64
C GLY A 78 2.77 4.99 -3.13
N ILE A 79 3.53 6.02 -3.50
CA ILE A 79 3.98 6.24 -4.89
C ILE A 79 4.93 5.13 -5.33
N VAL A 80 5.92 4.77 -4.50
CA VAL A 80 6.85 3.69 -4.84
C VAL A 80 6.10 2.36 -4.98
N GLY A 81 5.16 2.06 -4.09
CA GLY A 81 4.28 0.89 -4.21
C GLY A 81 3.49 0.90 -5.52
N MET A 82 2.83 2.00 -5.85
CA MET A 82 2.12 2.17 -7.12
C MET A 82 3.04 1.92 -8.33
N LEU A 83 4.25 2.48 -8.32
CA LEU A 83 5.22 2.31 -9.41
C LEU A 83 5.71 0.86 -9.52
N ILE A 84 5.87 0.13 -8.41
CA ILE A 84 6.22 -1.29 -8.42
C ILE A 84 5.12 -2.12 -9.09
N PHE A 85 3.85 -1.92 -8.68
CA PHE A 85 2.72 -2.63 -9.27
C PHE A 85 2.52 -2.28 -10.75
N LEU A 86 2.69 -1.01 -11.11
CA LEU A 86 2.64 -0.55 -12.50
C LEU A 86 3.79 -1.12 -13.33
N GLY A 87 5.01 -1.09 -12.80
CA GLY A 87 6.20 -1.66 -13.44
C GLY A 87 6.02 -3.14 -13.71
N LEU A 88 5.53 -3.90 -12.72
CA LEU A 88 5.20 -5.31 -12.90
C LEU A 88 4.16 -5.55 -13.97
N ARG A 89 3.10 -4.75 -14.02
CA ARG A 89 2.09 -4.83 -15.09
C ARG A 89 2.68 -4.57 -16.48
N LEU A 90 3.66 -3.68 -16.59
CA LEU A 90 4.31 -3.37 -17.87
C LEU A 90 5.36 -4.44 -18.27
N THR A 91 6.04 -5.04 -17.29
CA THR A 91 7.08 -6.06 -17.54
C THR A 91 6.52 -7.47 -17.70
N ALA A 92 5.39 -7.77 -17.07
CA ALA A 92 4.72 -9.03 -17.27
C ALA A 92 3.97 -9.00 -18.60
N GLY A 93 4.45 -9.79 -19.56
CA GLY A 93 3.80 -9.96 -20.86
C GLY A 93 2.33 -10.38 -20.72
N ALA A 94 1.57 -10.17 -21.80
CA ALA A 94 0.12 -10.38 -21.91
C ALA A 94 -0.36 -11.80 -21.52
N GLU A 95 0.56 -12.76 -21.41
CA GLU A 95 0.34 -14.17 -21.05
C GLU A 95 0.06 -14.36 -19.54
N ASN A 96 0.50 -13.44 -18.67
CA ASN A 96 0.31 -13.58 -17.23
C ASN A 96 -1.05 -13.01 -16.80
N HIS A 97 -1.97 -13.91 -16.41
CA HIS A 97 -3.24 -13.59 -15.76
C HIS A 97 -3.01 -13.02 -14.35
N TYR A 98 -2.49 -11.79 -14.26
CA TYR A 98 -2.50 -11.03 -13.01
C TYR A 98 -3.91 -10.56 -12.70
N ASN A 99 -4.24 -10.52 -11.41
CA ASN A 99 -5.54 -10.03 -10.95
C ASN A 99 -5.70 -8.56 -11.42
N PRO A 100 -6.67 -8.28 -12.33
CA PRO A 100 -6.83 -6.96 -12.93
C PRO A 100 -7.28 -5.90 -11.92
N VAL A 101 -7.79 -6.30 -10.76
CA VAL A 101 -8.22 -5.39 -9.70
C VAL A 101 -7.02 -4.83 -8.93
N ILE A 102 -6.01 -5.67 -8.63
CA ILE A 102 -4.80 -5.26 -7.89
C ILE A 102 -3.83 -4.50 -8.79
N PHE A 103 -3.58 -5.04 -10.00
CA PHE A 103 -2.60 -4.47 -10.94
C PHE A 103 -3.23 -3.42 -11.86
N GLY A 104 -4.56 -3.32 -11.87
CA GLY A 104 -5.28 -2.30 -12.60
C GLY A 104 -5.42 -0.97 -11.85
N LEU A 105 -6.21 -0.08 -12.44
CA LEU A 105 -6.52 1.24 -11.90
C LEU A 105 -6.98 1.21 -10.43
N PRO A 106 -7.83 0.26 -9.98
CA PRO A 106 -8.31 0.24 -8.60
C PRO A 106 -7.17 0.11 -7.58
N GLY A 107 -6.24 -0.83 -7.78
CA GLY A 107 -5.12 -1.02 -6.88
C GLY A 107 -4.11 0.14 -6.93
N LEU A 108 -3.80 0.65 -8.12
CA LEU A 108 -2.88 1.78 -8.31
C LEU A 108 -3.34 3.04 -7.57
N VAL A 109 -4.65 3.27 -7.52
CA VAL A 109 -5.26 4.41 -6.81
C VAL A 109 -5.39 4.11 -5.32
N ALA A 110 -5.76 2.88 -4.95
CA ALA A 110 -5.94 2.50 -3.55
C ALA A 110 -4.65 2.62 -2.74
N ILE A 111 -3.51 2.18 -3.28
CA ILE A 111 -2.22 2.17 -2.55
C ILE A 111 -1.87 3.56 -1.97
N PRO A 112 -1.72 4.64 -2.75
CA PRO A 112 -1.34 5.94 -2.22
C PRO A 112 -2.42 6.54 -1.30
N ILE A 113 -3.71 6.35 -1.62
CA ILE A 113 -4.82 6.89 -0.81
C ILE A 113 -4.82 6.27 0.58
N PHE A 114 -4.79 4.94 0.68
CA PHE A 114 -4.85 4.26 1.97
C PHE A 114 -3.57 4.44 2.78
N CYS A 115 -2.40 4.55 2.13
CA CYS A 115 -1.16 4.95 2.80
C CYS A 115 -1.28 6.34 3.47
N MET A 116 -1.80 7.33 2.74
CA MET A 116 -2.03 8.66 3.32
C MET A 116 -3.08 8.63 4.43
N LEU A 117 -4.16 7.86 4.25
CA LEU A 117 -5.22 7.71 5.24
C LEU A 117 -4.68 7.14 6.57
N GLY A 118 -3.84 6.11 6.51
CA GLY A 118 -3.19 5.51 7.69
C GLY A 118 -2.29 6.49 8.42
N ALA A 119 -1.46 7.22 7.67
CA ALA A 119 -0.59 8.24 8.24
C ALA A 119 -1.38 9.41 8.85
N TRP A 120 -2.49 9.82 8.22
CA TRP A 120 -3.36 10.88 8.70
C TRP A 120 -4.13 10.47 9.97
N TRP A 121 -4.71 9.27 9.98
CA TRP A 121 -5.46 8.75 11.13
C TRP A 121 -4.60 8.69 12.39
N MET A 122 -3.37 8.19 12.27
CA MET A 122 -2.42 8.17 13.38
C MET A 122 -1.92 9.58 13.77
N GLY A 123 -1.81 10.49 12.80
CA GLY A 123 -1.54 11.90 13.08
C GLY A 123 -2.62 12.55 13.96
N ARG A 124 -3.90 12.24 13.70
CA ARG A 124 -5.04 12.74 14.49
C ARG A 124 -5.06 12.18 15.92
N GLN A 125 -4.78 10.88 16.07
CA GLN A 125 -4.68 10.20 17.36
C GLN A 125 -3.60 10.80 18.28
N ARG A 126 -2.46 11.23 17.72
CA ARG A 126 -1.39 11.88 18.50
C ARG A 126 -1.71 13.31 18.93
N MET A 127 -2.54 14.05 18.18
CA MET A 127 -2.97 15.40 18.59
C MET A 127 -4.09 15.36 19.64
N GLY A 128 -4.89 14.29 19.70
CA GLY A 128 -5.93 14.11 20.73
C GLY A 128 -5.42 13.66 22.11
N LYS A 129 -4.14 13.25 22.23
CA LYS A 129 -3.52 12.86 23.51
C LYS A 129 -2.65 13.96 24.14
N GLY A 130 -2.69 15.18 23.59
CA GLY A 130 -1.94 16.34 24.07
C GLY A 130 -2.80 17.47 24.62
N ALA A 131 -4.07 17.21 24.93
CA ALA A 131 -4.99 18.13 25.59
C ALA A 131 -5.42 17.55 26.94
#